data_AF-A0A7C8FA80-F1
#
_entry.id   AF-A0A7C8FA80-F1
#
_cell.length_a   1.000
_cell.length_b   1.000
_cell.length_c   1.000
_cell.angle_alpha   90.00
_cell.angle_beta   90.00
_cell.angle_gamma   90.00
#
_symmetry.space_group_name_H-M   'P 1'
#
loop_
_entity.id
_entity.type
_entity.pdbx_description
1 polymer ?
#
loop_
_entity_poly.entity_id
_entity_poly.type
_entity_poly.pdbx_seq_one_letter_code
_entity_poly.pdbx_strand_id
1 'polypeptide(L)'
;MQGKLDTKQGLIPFTIVLTIFSSLYFMYLYQGHQPTPESETFLKELGEGLGSLGLYVMAIIYGRSLLKILLNEGTMLQRFIPVVYQDISITMSRRLLTVLNRYHKHVGATSVGLLLGHALLVGAAKLNPFLVLLLALIAWQGLFGLFLVVRFPIASLKRYGYLVHAQLFSGVMIGVFAIFGHMLT
;
A
#
# COMPACT_ATOMS: atom_id res chain seq x y z
N MET A 1 15.13 25.35 -16.84
CA MET A 1 15.05 23.92 -17.17
C MET A 1 14.77 23.14 -15.88
N GLN A 2 13.49 22.81 -15.62
CA GLN A 2 13.11 22.03 -14.44
C GLN A 2 13.28 20.55 -14.78
N GLY A 3 14.33 19.93 -14.23
CA GLY A 3 14.51 18.48 -14.31
C GLY A 3 13.27 17.79 -13.76
N LYS A 4 12.66 16.94 -14.57
CA LYS A 4 11.48 16.15 -14.20
C LYS A 4 11.92 15.21 -13.07
N LEU A 5 11.66 15.59 -11.81
CA LEU A 5 11.92 14.75 -10.64
C LEU A 5 11.29 13.38 -10.90
N ASP A 6 12.13 12.36 -11.08
CA ASP A 6 11.66 11.00 -11.25
C ASP A 6 10.98 10.61 -9.95
N THR A 7 9.69 10.33 -10.02
CA THR A 7 8.88 10.03 -8.84
C THR A 7 9.41 8.81 -8.08
N LYS A 8 10.20 7.97 -8.74
CA LYS A 8 10.96 6.85 -8.14
C LYS A 8 12.08 7.32 -7.21
N GLN A 9 12.79 8.40 -7.55
CA GLN A 9 13.87 8.96 -6.73
C GLN A 9 13.36 9.54 -5.41
N GLY A 10 12.11 10.01 -5.37
CA GLY A 10 11.48 10.51 -4.14
C GLY A 10 10.92 9.42 -3.24
N LEU A 11 10.52 8.26 -3.77
CA LEU A 11 9.81 7.24 -3.00
C LEU A 11 10.68 6.59 -1.91
N ILE A 12 11.92 6.23 -2.25
CA ILE A 12 12.86 5.59 -1.31
C ILE A 12 13.20 6.52 -0.13
N PRO A 13 13.71 7.74 -0.33
CA PRO A 13 14.00 8.64 0.77
C PRO A 13 12.74 9.00 1.56
N PHE A 14 11.59 9.18 0.89
CA PHE A 14 10.31 9.37 1.57
C PHE A 14 9.98 8.19 2.50
N THR A 15 10.10 6.95 2.02
CA THR A 15 9.82 5.74 2.81
C THR A 15 10.76 5.63 4.01
N ILE A 16 12.06 5.91 3.82
CA ILE A 16 13.04 5.90 4.90
C ILE A 16 12.68 6.95 5.96
N VAL A 17 12.47 8.19 5.55
CA VAL A 17 12.13 9.30 6.46
C VAL A 17 10.84 8.99 7.20
N LEU A 18 9.78 8.61 6.49
CA LEU A 18 8.50 8.23 7.08
C LEU A 18 8.64 7.11 8.10
N THR A 19 9.44 6.09 7.79
CA THR A 19 9.68 4.96 8.71
C THR A 19 10.41 5.44 9.96
N ILE A 20 11.45 6.26 9.83
CA ILE A 20 12.19 6.82 10.97
C ILE A 20 11.27 7.65 11.87
N PHE A 21 10.50 8.58 11.30
CA PHE A 21 9.56 9.41 12.07
C PHE A 21 8.48 8.56 12.73
N SER A 22 7.94 7.56 12.03
CA SER A 22 6.94 6.64 12.59
C SER A 22 7.53 5.80 13.72
N SER A 23 8.76 5.31 13.60
CA SER A 23 9.46 4.58 14.66
C SER A 23 9.67 5.44 15.90
N LEU A 24 10.14 6.69 15.73
CA LEU A 24 10.36 7.61 16.85
C LEU A 24 9.03 7.94 17.55
N TYR A 25 7.99 8.18 16.77
CA TYR A 25 6.66 8.45 17.31
C TYR A 25 6.04 7.22 18.00
N PHE A 26 6.25 6.03 17.44
CA PHE A 26 5.89 4.76 18.08
C PHE A 26 6.60 4.60 19.43
N MET A 27 7.91 4.84 19.50
CA MET A 27 8.67 4.76 20.76
C MET A 27 8.11 5.72 21.82
N TYR A 28 7.73 6.94 21.41
CA TYR A 28 7.10 7.91 22.29
C TYR A 28 5.74 7.42 22.82
N LEU A 29 4.87 6.89 21.95
CA LEU A 29 3.56 6.39 22.34
C LEU A 29 3.64 5.11 23.19
N TYR A 30 4.59 4.23 22.88
CA TYR A 30 4.77 2.94 23.56
C TYR A 30 5.12 3.10 25.04
N GLN A 31 5.91 4.13 25.39
CA GLN A 31 6.29 4.39 26.79
C GLN A 31 5.09 4.70 27.70
N GLY A 32 4.01 5.28 27.15
CA GLY A 32 2.78 5.59 27.89
C GLY A 32 1.68 4.54 27.70
N HIS A 33 1.95 3.45 26.98
CA HIS A 33 0.93 2.47 26.62
C HIS A 33 0.62 1.55 27.80
N GLN A 34 -0.66 1.45 28.17
CA GLN A 34 -1.11 0.42 29.09
C GLN A 34 -1.61 -0.79 28.29
N PRO A 35 -1.03 -1.98 28.49
CA PRO A 35 -1.52 -3.19 27.83
C PRO A 35 -2.95 -3.45 28.29
N THR A 36 -3.88 -3.54 27.36
CA THR A 36 -5.25 -3.94 27.69
C THR A 36 -5.35 -5.44 27.73
N PRO A 37 -6.19 -6.00 28.61
CA PRO A 37 -6.47 -7.43 28.59
C PRO A 37 -7.05 -7.82 27.23
N GLU A 38 -6.41 -8.80 26.58
CA GLU A 38 -6.91 -9.38 25.35
C GLU A 38 -8.17 -10.19 25.65
N SER A 39 -9.27 -9.90 24.95
CA SER A 39 -10.45 -10.74 24.95
C SER A 39 -10.67 -11.31 23.54
N GLU A 40 -10.63 -12.63 23.42
CA GLU A 40 -10.94 -13.34 22.18
C GLU A 40 -12.45 -13.34 21.98
N THR A 41 -12.94 -12.38 21.20
CA THR A 41 -14.32 -12.34 20.72
C THR A 41 -14.36 -12.66 19.24
N PHE A 42 -15.45 -13.27 18.78
CA PHE A 42 -15.66 -13.59 17.35
C PHE A 42 -15.44 -12.39 16.42
N LEU A 43 -15.83 -11.18 16.86
CA LEU A 43 -15.60 -9.95 16.09
C LEU A 43 -14.11 -9.60 15.97
N LYS A 44 -13.31 -9.84 17.02
CA LYS A 44 -11.86 -9.63 16.99
C LYS A 44 -11.19 -10.62 16.03
N GLU A 45 -11.53 -11.92 16.13
CA GLU A 45 -11.01 -12.96 15.23
C GLU A 45 -11.37 -12.69 13.76
N LEU A 46 -12.63 -12.36 13.48
CA LEU A 46 -13.06 -11.96 12.14
C LEU A 46 -12.30 -10.73 11.65
N GLY A 47 -12.14 -9.73 12.53
CA GLY A 47 -11.37 -8.53 12.26
C GLY A 47 -9.91 -8.81 11.91
N GLU A 48 -9.23 -9.69 12.65
CA GLU A 48 -7.88 -10.14 12.35
C GLU A 48 -7.79 -10.87 11.00
N GLY A 49 -8.77 -11.73 10.70
CA GLY A 49 -8.90 -12.40 9.41
C GLY A 49 -9.03 -11.41 8.24
N LEU A 50 -9.88 -10.38 8.40
CA LEU A 50 -10.01 -9.30 7.41
C LEU A 50 -8.71 -8.51 7.25
N GLY A 51 -8.00 -8.24 8.35
CA GLY A 51 -6.72 -7.54 8.33
C GLY A 51 -5.65 -8.31 7.56
N SER A 52 -5.52 -9.61 7.85
CA SER A 52 -4.60 -10.52 7.17
C SER A 52 -4.89 -10.59 5.67
N LEU A 53 -6.15 -10.83 5.28
CA LEU A 53 -6.57 -10.82 3.88
C LEU A 53 -6.32 -9.46 3.22
N GLY A 54 -6.64 -8.37 3.92
CA GLY A 54 -6.41 -7.00 3.48
C GLY A 54 -4.95 -6.76 3.13
N LEU A 55 -4.02 -7.21 3.97
CA LEU A 55 -2.58 -7.12 3.74
C LEU A 55 -2.13 -7.91 2.51
N TYR A 56 -2.60 -9.15 2.32
CA TYR A 56 -2.28 -9.93 1.12
C TYR A 56 -2.76 -9.24 -0.16
N VAL A 57 -3.99 -8.73 -0.16
CA VAL A 57 -4.55 -7.97 -1.29
C VAL A 57 -3.74 -6.71 -1.54
N MET A 58 -3.33 -6.00 -0.48
CA MET A 58 -2.48 -4.81 -0.58
C MET A 58 -1.12 -5.15 -1.22
N ALA A 59 -0.49 -6.24 -0.79
CA ALA A 59 0.78 -6.73 -1.32
C ALA A 59 0.68 -7.03 -2.82
N ILE A 60 -0.44 -7.58 -3.30
CA ILE A 60 -0.67 -7.84 -4.73
C ILE A 60 -0.71 -6.52 -5.54
N ILE A 61 -1.40 -5.50 -5.04
CA ILE A 61 -1.52 -4.20 -5.74
C ILE A 61 -0.20 -3.44 -5.78
N TYR A 62 0.52 -3.38 -4.66
CA TYR A 62 1.82 -2.71 -4.62
C TYR A 62 2.89 -3.53 -5.32
N GLY A 63 2.83 -4.86 -5.24
CA GLY A 63 3.67 -5.79 -6.00
C GLY A 63 3.52 -5.59 -7.51
N ARG A 64 2.31 -5.37 -8.02
CA ARG A 64 2.10 -4.94 -9.42
C ARG A 64 2.86 -3.66 -9.75
N SER A 65 2.83 -2.66 -8.86
CA SER A 65 3.47 -1.37 -9.08
C SER A 65 5.00 -1.52 -9.09
N LEU A 66 5.55 -2.31 -8.17
CA LEU A 66 6.97 -2.68 -8.15
C LEU A 66 7.37 -3.44 -9.41
N LEU A 67 6.58 -4.45 -9.81
CA LEU A 67 6.85 -5.24 -11.02
C LEU A 67 6.86 -4.36 -12.27
N LYS A 68 5.97 -3.36 -12.35
CA LYS A 68 5.94 -2.38 -13.45
C LYS A 68 7.20 -1.51 -13.48
N ILE A 69 7.71 -1.10 -12.31
CA ILE A 69 8.96 -0.34 -12.21
C ILE A 69 10.13 -1.21 -12.70
N LEU A 70 10.24 -2.45 -12.19
CA LEU A 70 11.31 -3.38 -12.55
C LEU A 70 11.32 -3.74 -14.05
N LEU A 71 10.14 -3.96 -14.67
CA LEU A 71 10.03 -4.32 -16.09
C LEU A 71 10.29 -3.16 -17.06
N ASN A 72 10.01 -1.91 -16.65
CA ASN A 72 10.29 -0.74 -17.47
C ASN A 72 11.77 -0.33 -17.39
N GLU A 73 12.47 -0.75 -16.34
CA GLU A 73 13.90 -0.56 -16.12
C GLU A 73 14.65 -1.82 -16.60
N GLY A 74 14.59 -2.16 -17.89
CA GLY A 74 15.10 -3.46 -18.42
C GLY A 74 16.45 -3.92 -17.86
N THR A 75 17.33 -2.99 -17.47
CA THR A 75 18.61 -3.19 -16.76
C THR A 75 18.50 -3.74 -15.33
N MET A 76 17.47 -3.42 -14.56
CA MET A 76 17.28 -3.92 -13.18
C MET A 76 16.95 -5.41 -13.16
N LEU A 77 15.98 -5.85 -13.96
CA LEU A 77 15.65 -7.28 -14.06
C LEU A 77 16.80 -8.11 -14.64
N GLN A 78 17.53 -7.57 -15.60
CA GLN A 78 18.74 -8.20 -16.16
C GLN A 78 19.86 -8.36 -15.12
N ARG A 79 19.91 -7.50 -14.09
CA ARG A 79 20.90 -7.57 -13.00
C ARG A 79 20.64 -8.69 -12.00
N PHE A 80 19.38 -9.07 -11.80
CA PHE A 80 18.98 -10.08 -10.82
C PHE A 80 18.69 -11.46 -11.44
N ILE A 81 18.48 -11.56 -12.76
CA ILE A 81 18.13 -12.81 -13.44
C ILE A 81 19.28 -13.27 -14.35
N PRO A 82 19.76 -14.52 -14.20
CA PRO A 82 20.78 -15.10 -15.08
C PRO A 82 20.36 -15.07 -16.55
N VAL A 83 21.30 -14.78 -17.45
CA VAL A 83 21.05 -14.57 -18.90
C VAL A 83 20.22 -15.69 -19.53
N VAL A 84 20.44 -16.95 -19.10
CA VAL A 84 19.72 -18.14 -19.59
C VAL A 84 18.21 -18.09 -19.33
N TYR A 85 17.76 -17.41 -18.27
CA TYR A 85 16.34 -17.35 -17.87
C TYR A 85 15.68 -16.00 -18.15
N GLN A 86 16.39 -15.04 -18.74
CA GLN A 86 15.91 -13.67 -18.91
C GLN A 86 14.66 -13.58 -19.79
N ASP A 87 14.65 -14.21 -20.96
CA ASP A 87 13.52 -14.11 -21.90
C ASP A 87 12.24 -14.75 -21.34
N ILE A 88 12.36 -15.90 -20.69
CA ILE A 88 11.24 -16.61 -20.07
C ILE A 88 10.68 -15.79 -18.90
N SER A 89 11.57 -15.28 -18.03
CA SER A 89 11.17 -14.52 -16.85
C SER A 89 10.53 -13.19 -17.20
N ILE A 90 11.06 -12.48 -18.21
CA ILE A 90 10.48 -11.23 -18.71
C ILE A 90 9.10 -11.50 -19.32
N THR A 91 8.95 -12.57 -20.11
CA THR A 91 7.67 -12.93 -20.75
C THR A 91 6.60 -13.28 -19.71
N MET A 92 6.93 -14.11 -18.72
CA MET A 92 6.01 -14.45 -17.63
C MET A 92 5.64 -13.21 -16.79
N SER A 93 6.62 -12.38 -16.45
CA SER A 93 6.40 -11.15 -15.68
C SER A 93 5.49 -10.17 -16.43
N ARG A 94 5.64 -10.02 -17.74
CA ARG A 94 4.74 -9.21 -18.58
C ARG A 94 3.32 -9.77 -18.63
N ARG A 95 3.18 -11.10 -18.70
CA ARG A 95 1.87 -11.77 -18.66
C ARG A 95 1.18 -11.55 -17.31
N LEU A 96 1.90 -11.75 -16.21
CA LEU A 96 1.40 -11.49 -14.85
C LEU A 96 0.98 -10.02 -14.69
N LEU A 97 1.83 -9.09 -15.16
CA LEU A 97 1.53 -7.66 -15.10
C LEU A 97 0.26 -7.31 -15.91
N THR A 98 0.01 -7.98 -17.03
CA THR A 98 -1.20 -7.79 -17.85
C THR A 98 -2.46 -8.21 -17.09
N VAL A 99 -2.41 -9.36 -16.40
CA VAL A 99 -3.51 -9.84 -15.55
C VAL A 99 -3.74 -8.89 -14.37
N LEU A 100 -2.68 -8.52 -13.65
CA LEU A 100 -2.76 -7.59 -12.52
C LEU A 100 -3.29 -6.21 -12.96
N ASN A 101 -2.87 -5.72 -14.13
CA ASN A 101 -3.39 -4.48 -14.72
C ASN A 101 -4.89 -4.57 -15.03
N ARG A 102 -5.43 -5.73 -15.39
CA ARG A 102 -6.85 -5.89 -15.68
C ARG A 102 -7.70 -5.76 -14.42
N TYR A 103 -7.25 -6.37 -13.32
CA TYR A 103 -8.04 -6.48 -12.09
C TYR A 103 -7.70 -5.44 -11.01
N HIS A 104 -6.61 -4.67 -11.14
CA HIS A 104 -6.13 -3.77 -10.08
C HIS A 104 -7.20 -2.84 -9.47
N LYS A 105 -8.17 -2.36 -10.26
CA LYS A 105 -9.24 -1.50 -9.77
C LYS A 105 -10.16 -2.22 -8.76
N HIS A 106 -10.48 -3.48 -9.04
CA HIS A 106 -11.33 -4.31 -8.18
C HIS A 106 -10.57 -4.74 -6.95
N VAL A 107 -9.33 -5.22 -7.15
CA VAL A 107 -8.42 -5.60 -6.05
C VAL A 107 -8.19 -4.41 -5.11
N GLY A 108 -8.04 -3.19 -5.65
CA GLY A 108 -7.94 -1.95 -4.86
C GLY A 108 -9.18 -1.64 -4.04
N ALA A 109 -10.37 -1.68 -4.64
CA ALA A 109 -11.62 -1.49 -3.91
C ALA A 109 -11.81 -2.55 -2.82
N THR A 110 -11.48 -3.81 -3.10
CA THR A 110 -11.51 -4.91 -2.12
C THR A 110 -10.54 -4.64 -0.97
N SER A 111 -9.31 -4.20 -1.24
CA SER A 111 -8.33 -3.87 -0.20
C SER A 111 -8.84 -2.78 0.74
N VAL A 112 -9.40 -1.70 0.18
CA VAL A 112 -10.03 -0.62 0.98
C VAL A 112 -11.14 -1.17 1.86
N GLY A 113 -12.03 -2.00 1.31
CA GLY A 113 -13.12 -2.61 2.06
C GLY A 113 -12.65 -3.53 3.20
N LEU A 114 -11.68 -4.40 2.92
CA LEU A 114 -11.10 -5.31 3.92
C LEU A 114 -10.41 -4.55 5.05
N LEU A 115 -9.60 -3.53 4.72
CA LEU A 115 -8.87 -2.75 5.71
C LEU A 115 -9.80 -1.86 6.55
N LEU A 116 -10.85 -1.28 5.95
CA LEU A 116 -11.89 -0.58 6.72
C LEU A 116 -12.65 -1.53 7.64
N GLY A 117 -13.04 -2.70 7.13
CA GLY A 117 -13.71 -3.72 7.93
C GLY A 117 -12.87 -4.16 9.13
N HIS A 118 -11.58 -4.47 8.90
CA HIS A 118 -10.61 -4.76 9.95
C HIS A 118 -10.53 -3.62 10.98
N ALA A 119 -10.36 -2.38 10.53
CA ALA A 119 -10.22 -1.23 11.42
C ALA A 119 -11.49 -0.95 12.24
N LEU A 120 -12.68 -1.18 11.69
CA LEU A 120 -13.93 -1.02 12.42
C LEU A 120 -14.16 -2.13 13.45
N LEU A 121 -13.78 -3.37 13.13
CA LEU A 121 -13.98 -4.51 14.04
C LEU A 121 -12.96 -4.56 15.18
N VAL A 122 -11.70 -4.21 14.91
CA VAL A 122 -10.60 -4.30 15.89
C VAL A 122 -10.26 -2.91 16.48
N GLY A 123 -10.28 -1.87 15.66
CA GLY A 123 -9.76 -0.54 16.02
C GLY A 123 -10.77 0.39 16.69
N ALA A 124 -12.08 0.14 16.58
CA ALA A 124 -13.10 1.02 17.19
C ALA A 124 -12.99 1.10 18.73
N ALA A 125 -12.40 0.09 19.37
CA ALA A 125 -12.18 0.06 20.82
C ALA A 125 -10.98 0.91 21.28
N LYS A 126 -10.05 1.28 20.39
CA LYS A 126 -8.82 2.00 20.72
C LYS A 126 -8.41 2.97 19.61
N LEU A 127 -8.80 4.23 19.76
CA LEU A 127 -8.36 5.31 18.87
C LEU A 127 -6.92 5.72 19.20
N ASN A 128 -5.94 4.99 18.68
CA ASN A 128 -4.56 5.46 18.65
C ASN A 128 -4.33 6.39 17.43
N PRO A 129 -3.36 7.32 17.49
CA PRO A 129 -3.13 8.27 16.39
C PRO A 129 -2.78 7.60 15.04
N PHE A 130 -2.08 6.46 15.06
CA PHE A 130 -1.78 5.70 13.84
C PHE A 130 -3.04 5.16 13.16
N LEU A 131 -4.02 4.69 13.95
CA LEU A 131 -5.31 4.22 13.45
C LEU A 131 -6.10 5.36 12.82
N VAL A 132 -6.13 6.54 13.44
CA VAL A 132 -6.80 7.72 12.89
C VAL A 132 -6.18 8.12 11.54
N LEU A 133 -4.84 8.18 11.47
CA LEU A 133 -4.12 8.46 10.23
C LEU A 133 -4.35 7.38 9.17
N LEU A 134 -4.34 6.11 9.57
CA LEU A 134 -4.61 4.97 8.69
C LEU A 134 -6.02 5.06 8.08
N LEU A 135 -7.04 5.31 8.91
CA LEU A 135 -8.43 5.49 8.45
C LEU A 135 -8.56 6.66 7.49
N ALA A 136 -7.94 7.80 7.80
CA ALA A 136 -7.93 8.97 6.91
C ALA A 136 -7.27 8.64 5.56
N LEU A 137 -6.15 7.91 5.57
CA LEU A 137 -5.47 7.48 4.35
C LEU A 137 -6.27 6.47 3.54
N ILE A 138 -6.93 5.50 4.18
CA ILE A 138 -7.78 4.52 3.50
C ILE A 138 -8.99 5.21 2.87
N ALA A 139 -9.64 6.13 3.61
CA ALA A 139 -10.73 6.94 3.07
C ALA A 139 -10.26 7.78 1.88
N TRP A 140 -9.09 8.44 2.01
CA TRP A 140 -8.47 9.17 0.92
C TRP A 140 -8.18 8.27 -0.30
N GLN A 141 -7.64 7.06 -0.10
CA GLN A 141 -7.41 6.11 -1.18
C GLN A 141 -8.69 5.71 -1.90
N GLY A 142 -9.75 5.41 -1.15
CA GLY A 142 -11.05 5.04 -1.71
C GLY A 142 -11.66 6.19 -2.52
N LEU A 143 -11.74 7.38 -1.94
CA LEU A 143 -12.32 8.56 -2.58
C LEU A 143 -11.53 8.98 -3.81
N PHE A 144 -10.20 9.03 -3.70
CA PHE A 144 -9.35 9.43 -4.82
C PHE A 144 -9.32 8.37 -5.93
N GLY A 145 -9.34 7.08 -5.57
CA GLY A 145 -9.49 5.99 -6.53
C GLY A 145 -10.81 6.06 -7.30
N LEU A 146 -11.91 6.32 -6.60
CA LEU A 146 -13.23 6.54 -7.22
C LEU A 146 -13.21 7.76 -8.14
N PHE A 147 -12.65 8.87 -7.67
CA PHE A 147 -12.49 10.08 -8.48
C PHE A 147 -11.75 9.81 -9.79
N LEU A 148 -10.65 9.04 -9.75
CA LEU A 148 -9.91 8.69 -10.97
C LEU A 148 -10.72 7.83 -11.93
N VAL A 149 -11.52 6.87 -11.42
CA VAL A 149 -12.38 6.01 -12.24
C VAL A 149 -13.52 6.80 -12.88
N VAL A 150 -14.12 7.74 -12.16
CA VAL A 150 -15.26 8.53 -12.63
C VAL A 150 -14.81 9.64 -13.58
N ARG A 151 -13.72 10.34 -13.26
CA ARG A 151 -13.34 11.59 -13.94
C ARG A 151 -12.50 11.40 -15.19
N PHE A 152 -11.74 10.30 -15.29
CA PHE A 152 -10.73 10.12 -16.33
C PHE A 152 -10.92 8.82 -17.13
N PRO A 153 -11.10 8.89 -18.46
CA PRO A 153 -10.99 7.71 -19.31
C PRO A 153 -9.56 7.15 -19.27
N ILE A 154 -9.42 5.81 -19.32
CA ILE A 154 -8.15 5.07 -19.13
C ILE A 154 -7.02 5.59 -20.05
N ALA A 155 -7.35 6.03 -21.26
CA ALA A 155 -6.40 6.60 -22.22
C ALA A 155 -5.76 7.91 -21.73
N SER A 156 -6.51 8.71 -20.95
CA SER A 156 -6.05 10.01 -20.43
C SER A 156 -5.22 9.89 -19.15
N LEU A 157 -5.38 8.81 -18.36
CA LEU A 157 -4.61 8.59 -17.12
C LEU A 157 -3.09 8.54 -17.35
N LYS A 158 -2.63 8.12 -18.53
CA LYS A 158 -1.20 8.14 -18.89
C LYS A 158 -0.61 9.56 -18.83
N ARG A 159 -1.42 10.59 -19.10
CA ARG A 159 -1.02 12.01 -19.03
C ARG A 159 -0.94 12.52 -17.59
N TYR A 160 -1.71 11.92 -16.68
CA TYR A 160 -1.75 12.27 -15.25
C TYR A 160 -0.98 11.27 -14.38
N GLY A 161 0.17 10.81 -14.88
CA GLY A 161 1.01 9.84 -14.16
C GLY A 161 1.29 10.27 -12.72
N TYR A 162 1.45 11.56 -12.43
CA TYR A 162 1.72 12.07 -11.08
C TYR A 162 0.60 11.74 -10.06
N LEU A 163 -0.67 11.71 -10.47
CA LEU A 163 -1.80 11.36 -9.57
C LEU A 163 -1.70 9.89 -9.12
N VAL A 164 -1.32 9.00 -10.03
CA VAL A 164 -1.11 7.57 -9.74
C VAL A 164 0.09 7.38 -8.81
N HIS A 165 1.13 8.20 -8.95
CA HIS A 165 2.25 8.14 -8.03
C HIS A 165 1.88 8.67 -6.66
N ALA A 166 1.06 9.72 -6.52
CA ALA A 166 0.57 10.17 -5.22
C ALA A 166 -0.12 9.03 -4.44
N GLN A 167 -0.90 8.18 -5.13
CA GLN A 167 -1.51 6.99 -4.51
C GLN A 167 -0.47 5.99 -3.98
N LEU A 168 0.66 5.82 -4.67
CA LEU A 168 1.74 4.96 -4.22
C LEU A 168 2.36 5.45 -2.90
N PHE A 169 2.57 6.77 -2.74
CA PHE A 169 3.13 7.35 -1.51
C PHE A 169 2.18 7.15 -0.31
N SER A 170 0.90 7.46 -0.49
CA SER A 170 -0.12 7.18 0.52
C SER A 170 -0.25 5.69 0.83
N GLY A 171 -0.01 4.84 -0.17
CA GLY A 171 0.03 3.40 0.00
C GLY A 171 1.14 2.90 0.91
N VAL A 172 2.34 3.46 0.72
CA VAL A 172 3.47 3.23 1.62
C VAL A 172 3.13 3.72 3.02
N MET A 173 2.49 4.88 3.16
CA MET A 173 2.06 5.39 4.47
C MET A 173 1.08 4.44 5.17
N ILE A 174 0.09 3.92 4.44
CA ILE A 174 -0.85 2.92 4.98
C ILE A 174 -0.09 1.70 5.50
N GLY A 175 0.87 1.18 4.72
CA GLY A 175 1.68 0.02 5.15
C GLY A 175 2.48 0.30 6.42
N VAL A 176 3.19 1.42 6.47
CA VAL A 176 4.01 1.81 7.64
C VAL A 176 3.14 2.02 8.88
N PHE A 177 2.04 2.78 8.75
CA PHE A 177 1.15 3.06 9.87
C PHE A 177 0.38 1.83 10.34
N ALA A 178 0.03 0.90 9.44
CA ALA A 178 -0.57 -0.37 9.82
C ALA A 178 0.36 -1.20 10.71
N ILE A 179 1.66 -1.27 10.38
CA ILE A 179 2.66 -2.00 11.18
C ILE A 179 2.75 -1.40 12.59
N PHE A 180 3.03 -0.10 12.70
CA PHE A 180 3.19 0.54 14.01
C PHE A 180 1.88 0.64 14.80
N GLY A 181 0.77 0.87 14.11
CA GLY A 181 -0.56 0.90 14.73
C GLY A 181 -0.96 -0.44 15.32
N HIS A 182 -0.65 -1.54 14.63
CA HIS A 182 -0.94 -2.89 15.11
C HIS A 182 -0.10 -3.27 16.34
N MET A 183 1.16 -2.81 16.41
CA MET A 183 2.02 -2.98 17.60
C MET A 183 1.54 -2.17 18.82
N LEU A 184 0.62 -1.21 18.64
CA LEU A 184 0.04 -0.37 19.71
C LEU A 184 -1.42 -0.74 20.05
N THR A 185 -1.97 -1.78 19.43
CA THR A 185 -3.30 -2.34 19.75
C THR A 185 -3.17 -3.46 20.76
#